data_AF-A0A2T9JPM4-F1
#
_entry.id   AF-A0A2T9JPM4-F1
#
_cell.length_a   1.000
_cell.length_b   1.000
_cell.length_c   1.000
_cell.angle_alpha   90.00
_cell.angle_beta   90.00
_cell.angle_gamma   90.00
#
_symmetry.space_group_name_H-M   'P 1'
#
loop_
_entity.id
_entity.type
_entity.pdbx_description
1 polymer ?
#
loop_
_entity_poly.entity_id
_entity_poly.type
_entity_poly.pdbx_seq_one_letter_code
_entity_poly.pdbx_strand_id
1 'polypeptide(L)'
;MPQLSGPPRLAPPFVAGRNRRLSDRAGVGAMTTINSALNTAVNAAILTGVSAGLGQSLKTFGAMQFTLGAMVAGLFQPAPAQPKFSATMPEAGKAEIDIGDGYTLSINEANSEITVRDADGNATRIWGDPHVDYNGKHIGDFWGTTTFQLENGTKITINTEKSTWNDMTYAEQVVITRGDQALVVDGVSELTKGDLSVSVSTDGRALDAAHDDGFVIHENDASSTGWTSSITGGDVGQADFNLTKPGMEPVREALEAFNSSLGLMLTGWLLGVGVAALAEGSTEATTTNAKAAERFPLLNF
;
A
#
# COMPACT_ATOMS: atom_id res chain seq x y z
N MET A 1 3.56 72.66 -36.37
CA MET A 1 2.51 73.71 -36.37
C MET A 1 1.18 73.06 -36.77
N PRO A 2 0.01 73.56 -36.35
CA PRO A 2 -0.29 73.98 -34.98
C PRO A 2 -1.68 73.48 -34.45
N GLN A 3 -1.76 73.12 -33.16
CA GLN A 3 -2.77 73.59 -32.17
C GLN A 3 -4.29 73.26 -32.34
N LEU A 4 -5.16 73.20 -31.31
CA LEU A 4 -5.04 73.36 -29.83
C LEU A 4 -6.20 72.65 -29.06
N SER A 5 -6.23 72.79 -27.72
CA SER A 5 -7.23 72.43 -26.69
C SER A 5 -8.73 72.57 -27.05
N GLY A 6 -9.74 72.00 -26.37
CA GLY A 6 -9.92 71.44 -25.00
C GLY A 6 -11.36 71.80 -24.52
N PRO A 7 -11.75 71.85 -23.22
CA PRO A 7 -11.27 71.24 -21.97
C PRO A 7 -12.39 70.37 -21.27
N PRO A 8 -12.26 69.85 -20.02
CA PRO A 8 -13.23 68.90 -19.43
C PRO A 8 -14.35 69.55 -18.57
N ARG A 9 -15.28 68.73 -18.03
CA ARG A 9 -16.29 69.12 -17.03
C ARG A 9 -16.34 68.17 -15.81
N LEU A 10 -16.90 68.66 -14.70
CA LEU A 10 -16.79 68.14 -13.33
C LEU A 10 -18.05 67.38 -12.86
N ALA A 11 -17.90 66.62 -11.76
CA ALA A 11 -18.93 65.91 -10.98
C ALA A 11 -19.11 66.60 -9.59
N PRO A 12 -19.89 66.09 -8.58
CA PRO A 12 -20.77 64.91 -8.50
C PRO A 12 -22.27 65.34 -8.26
N PRO A 13 -23.04 65.14 -7.14
CA PRO A 13 -22.79 64.57 -5.79
C PRO A 13 -23.76 63.43 -5.30
N PHE A 14 -23.16 62.36 -4.79
CA PHE A 14 -23.46 61.67 -3.50
C PHE A 14 -24.92 61.51 -2.96
N VAL A 15 -25.43 60.27 -2.86
CA VAL A 15 -26.29 59.78 -1.74
C VAL A 15 -25.92 58.33 -1.37
N ALA A 16 -26.02 58.01 -0.08
CA ALA A 16 -25.52 56.82 0.60
C ALA A 16 -26.13 55.44 0.21
N GLY A 17 -25.27 54.41 0.17
CA GLY A 17 -25.05 53.60 1.38
C GLY A 17 -25.61 52.17 1.45
N ARG A 18 -24.71 51.18 1.50
CA ARG A 18 -24.85 49.95 2.31
C ARG A 18 -23.49 49.30 2.60
N ASN A 19 -23.01 49.40 3.84
CA ASN A 19 -21.91 48.59 4.34
C ASN A 19 -22.41 47.18 4.73
N ARG A 20 -21.76 46.12 4.21
CA ARG A 20 -21.47 44.92 5.03
C ARG A 20 -20.40 44.01 4.41
N ARG A 21 -19.29 43.88 5.13
CA ARG A 21 -18.36 42.73 5.22
C ARG A 21 -17.97 42.03 3.92
N LEU A 22 -16.77 42.37 3.43
CA LEU A 22 -15.82 41.35 3.03
C LEU A 22 -15.46 40.51 4.28
N SER A 23 -15.60 39.20 4.19
CA SER A 23 -15.04 38.22 5.15
C SER A 23 -15.10 36.82 4.54
N ASP A 24 -13.92 36.27 4.25
CA ASP A 24 -13.53 34.86 4.15
C ASP A 24 -14.56 33.81 3.68
N ARG A 25 -14.36 33.28 2.45
CA ARG A 25 -14.69 31.86 2.17
C ARG A 25 -13.98 31.20 0.98
N ALA A 26 -12.70 31.52 0.74
CA ALA A 26 -11.80 30.59 0.06
C ALA A 26 -11.28 29.58 1.09
N GLY A 27 -11.74 28.32 1.05
CA GLY A 27 -11.30 27.28 2.01
C GLY A 27 -12.32 26.18 2.35
N VAL A 28 -13.61 26.35 2.03
CA VAL A 28 -14.68 25.37 2.35
C VAL A 28 -15.02 24.46 1.14
N GLY A 29 -14.14 24.42 0.13
CA GLY A 29 -14.26 23.51 -1.02
C GLY A 29 -13.55 22.18 -0.76
N ALA A 30 -12.23 22.21 -0.62
CA ALA A 30 -11.38 21.01 -0.54
C ALA A 30 -11.71 20.08 0.64
N MET A 31 -11.92 20.62 1.84
CA MET A 31 -12.20 19.84 3.05
C MET A 31 -13.48 18.99 2.91
N THR A 32 -14.48 19.48 2.16
CA THR A 32 -15.74 18.77 1.92
C THR A 32 -15.53 17.56 1.00
N THR A 33 -14.67 17.70 -0.02
CA THR A 33 -14.30 16.60 -0.94
C THR A 33 -13.46 15.54 -0.23
N ILE A 34 -12.48 15.96 0.58
CA ILE A 34 -11.64 15.05 1.38
C ILE A 34 -12.51 14.23 2.35
N ASN A 35 -13.42 14.89 3.07
CA ASN A 35 -14.38 14.20 3.95
C ASN A 35 -15.31 13.26 3.17
N SER A 36 -15.68 13.58 1.94
CA SER A 36 -16.50 12.69 1.09
C SER A 36 -15.70 11.45 0.67
N ALA A 37 -14.47 11.60 0.20
CA ALA A 37 -13.60 10.50 -0.20
C ALA A 37 -13.26 9.59 0.98
N LEU A 38 -12.89 10.17 2.13
CA LEU A 38 -12.61 9.45 3.37
C LEU A 38 -13.84 8.65 3.85
N ASN A 39 -15.02 9.26 3.87
CA ASN A 39 -16.25 8.54 4.23
C ASN A 39 -16.59 7.42 3.23
N THR A 40 -16.33 7.58 1.93
CA THR A 40 -16.53 6.51 0.95
C THR A 40 -15.55 5.35 1.17
N ALA A 41 -14.27 5.63 1.36
CA ALA A 41 -13.24 4.61 1.61
C ALA A 41 -13.47 3.86 2.93
N VAL A 42 -13.79 4.58 4.02
CA VAL A 42 -14.07 3.99 5.34
C VAL A 42 -15.32 3.11 5.31
N ASN A 43 -16.41 3.54 4.64
CA ASN A 43 -17.62 2.71 4.52
C ASN A 43 -17.41 1.48 3.62
N ALA A 44 -16.53 1.55 2.62
CA ALA A 44 -16.14 0.38 1.84
C ALA A 44 -15.35 -0.62 2.70
N ALA A 45 -14.26 -0.17 3.34
CA ALA A 45 -13.39 -1.02 4.15
C ALA A 45 -14.11 -1.69 5.34
N ILE A 46 -15.03 -0.99 6.01
CA ILE A 46 -15.83 -1.55 7.11
C ILE A 46 -16.77 -2.67 6.62
N LEU A 47 -17.29 -2.57 5.39
CA LEU A 47 -18.27 -3.53 4.88
C LEU A 47 -17.63 -4.78 4.25
N THR A 48 -16.37 -4.71 3.80
CA THR A 48 -15.63 -5.84 3.21
C THR A 48 -14.60 -6.48 4.16
N GLY A 49 -13.90 -5.71 4.98
CA GLY A 49 -12.68 -6.16 5.67
C GLY A 49 -12.88 -7.16 6.82
N VAL A 50 -14.03 -7.12 7.51
CA VAL A 50 -14.24 -7.83 8.79
C VAL A 50 -14.25 -9.37 8.64
N SER A 51 -14.60 -9.91 7.47
CA SER A 51 -14.56 -11.35 7.19
C SER A 51 -13.24 -11.83 6.55
N ALA A 52 -12.50 -10.95 5.88
CA ALA A 52 -11.26 -11.31 5.17
C ALA A 52 -10.02 -11.25 6.08
N GLY A 53 -9.90 -10.21 6.92
CA GLY A 53 -8.66 -9.89 7.64
C GLY A 53 -8.16 -10.98 8.59
N LEU A 54 -9.06 -11.71 9.25
CA LEU A 54 -8.71 -12.77 10.20
C LEU A 54 -8.14 -14.04 9.54
N GLY A 55 -8.47 -14.30 8.27
CA GLY A 55 -7.87 -15.39 7.50
C GLY A 55 -6.47 -15.04 7.00
N GLN A 56 -6.24 -13.77 6.62
CA GLN A 56 -4.96 -13.31 6.12
C GLN A 56 -3.94 -13.05 7.23
N SER A 57 -4.32 -12.48 8.39
CA SER A 57 -3.34 -12.16 9.45
C SER A 57 -2.56 -13.37 9.97
N LEU A 58 -3.17 -14.56 9.98
CA LEU A 58 -2.48 -15.81 10.34
C LEU A 58 -1.56 -16.33 9.21
N LYS A 59 -1.92 -16.09 7.94
CA LYS A 59 -1.04 -16.36 6.79
C LYS A 59 0.14 -15.40 6.74
N THR A 60 -0.04 -14.10 7.01
CA THR A 60 1.03 -13.08 6.98
C THR A 60 2.09 -13.36 8.05
N PHE A 61 1.72 -13.85 9.24
CA PHE A 61 2.71 -14.34 10.21
C PHE A 61 3.44 -15.61 9.76
N GLY A 62 2.83 -16.45 8.92
CA GLY A 62 3.50 -17.55 8.22
C GLY A 62 4.35 -17.10 7.02
N ALA A 63 4.08 -15.92 6.45
CA ALA A 63 4.82 -15.32 5.34
C ALA A 63 6.13 -14.64 5.78
N MET A 64 6.34 -14.40 7.08
CA MET A 64 7.68 -14.15 7.65
C MET A 64 8.52 -15.43 7.64
N GLN A 65 8.81 -15.94 6.45
CA GLN A 65 9.67 -17.10 6.25
C GLN A 65 11.14 -16.75 6.53
N PHE A 66 11.51 -16.82 7.81
CA PHE A 66 12.82 -17.34 8.17
C PHE A 66 12.84 -18.83 7.81
N THR A 67 13.14 -19.17 6.56
CA THR A 67 13.27 -20.56 6.09
C THR A 67 14.57 -21.21 6.60
N LEU A 68 14.76 -21.16 7.92
CA LEU A 68 15.57 -22.11 8.66
C LEU A 68 14.94 -23.50 8.42
N GLY A 69 15.78 -24.44 8.02
CA GLY A 69 15.40 -25.75 7.52
C GLY A 69 14.45 -26.57 8.40
N ALA A 70 13.65 -27.41 7.76
CA ALA A 70 12.70 -28.30 8.42
C ALA A 70 13.42 -29.46 9.14
N MET A 71 12.96 -29.82 10.33
CA MET A 71 13.43 -31.00 11.06
C MET A 71 12.67 -32.24 10.58
N VAL A 72 13.23 -32.96 9.61
CA VAL A 72 12.64 -34.18 9.02
C VAL A 72 13.35 -35.41 9.56
N ALA A 73 12.59 -36.31 10.20
CA ALA A 73 13.12 -37.52 10.87
C ALA A 73 14.26 -37.24 11.89
N GLY A 74 14.26 -36.06 12.51
CA GLY A 74 15.30 -35.62 13.45
C GLY A 74 16.56 -35.01 12.80
N LEU A 75 16.60 -34.91 11.48
CA LEU A 75 17.66 -34.23 10.73
C LEU A 75 17.19 -32.86 10.24
N PHE A 76 18.05 -31.85 10.34
CA PHE A 76 17.80 -30.53 9.75
C PHE A 76 18.01 -30.61 8.23
N GLN A 77 16.93 -30.56 7.47
CA GLN A 77 16.97 -30.35 6.02
C GLN A 77 16.95 -28.84 5.77
N PRO A 78 18.03 -28.22 5.26
CA PRO A 78 17.99 -26.79 4.93
C PRO A 78 16.89 -26.50 3.90
N ALA A 79 16.44 -25.25 3.83
CA ALA A 79 15.49 -24.83 2.82
C ALA A 79 15.96 -25.24 1.40
N PRO A 80 15.04 -25.61 0.49
CA PRO A 80 15.38 -25.71 -0.92
C PRO A 80 15.97 -24.37 -1.37
N ALA A 81 17.13 -24.43 -2.04
CA ALA A 81 17.79 -23.23 -2.53
C ALA A 81 16.86 -22.50 -3.51
N GLN A 82 16.66 -21.20 -3.28
CA GLN A 82 15.85 -20.36 -4.16
C GLN A 82 16.44 -20.33 -5.58
N PRO A 83 15.62 -20.29 -6.64
CA PRO A 83 16.12 -20.11 -7.99
C PRO A 83 16.79 -18.73 -8.09
N LYS A 84 17.99 -18.68 -8.66
CA LYS A 84 18.75 -17.44 -8.77
C LYS A 84 18.16 -16.54 -9.84
N PHE A 85 17.96 -15.27 -9.50
CA PHE A 85 17.64 -14.23 -10.47
C PHE A 85 18.70 -14.19 -11.58
N SER A 86 18.26 -14.04 -12.82
CA SER A 86 19.15 -13.84 -13.97
C SER A 86 18.51 -12.85 -14.95
N ALA A 87 19.35 -12.13 -15.70
CA ALA A 87 18.90 -11.13 -16.66
C ALA A 87 19.73 -11.19 -17.94
N THR A 88 19.09 -10.81 -19.04
CA THR A 88 19.72 -10.60 -20.34
C THR A 88 19.22 -9.30 -20.95
N MET A 89 20.06 -8.62 -21.72
CA MET A 89 19.66 -7.45 -22.52
C MET A 89 19.78 -7.86 -23.99
N PRO A 90 18.69 -8.34 -24.63
CA PRO A 90 18.76 -8.93 -25.97
C PRO A 90 19.07 -7.90 -27.06
N GLU A 91 18.67 -6.64 -26.84
CA GLU A 91 19.01 -5.48 -27.65
C GLU A 91 18.99 -4.21 -26.78
N ALA A 92 19.45 -3.08 -27.32
CA ALA A 92 19.47 -1.81 -26.59
C ALA A 92 18.05 -1.38 -26.19
N GLY A 93 17.89 -0.85 -24.97
CA GLY A 93 16.60 -0.43 -24.44
C GLY A 93 15.65 -1.56 -24.05
N LYS A 94 16.14 -2.81 -23.95
CA LYS A 94 15.36 -3.94 -23.42
C LYS A 94 16.11 -4.80 -22.41
N ALA A 95 15.36 -5.37 -21.48
CA ALA A 95 15.84 -6.41 -20.57
C ALA A 95 14.80 -7.52 -20.42
N GLU A 96 15.26 -8.77 -20.35
CA GLU A 96 14.46 -9.96 -20.08
C GLU A 96 15.05 -10.64 -18.83
N ILE A 97 14.21 -10.88 -17.82
CA ILE A 97 14.61 -11.28 -16.47
C ILE A 97 13.85 -12.54 -16.06
N ASP A 98 14.57 -13.55 -15.58
CA ASP A 98 14.04 -14.71 -14.88
C ASP A 98 14.24 -14.49 -13.38
N ILE A 99 13.15 -14.47 -12.61
CA ILE A 99 13.16 -14.29 -11.15
C ILE A 99 12.79 -15.57 -10.39
N GLY A 100 12.73 -16.71 -11.07
CA GLY A 100 12.48 -18.01 -10.47
C GLY A 100 11.02 -18.43 -10.38
N ASP A 101 10.80 -19.72 -10.15
CA ASP A 101 9.49 -20.35 -9.89
C ASP A 101 8.46 -20.12 -11.02
N GLY A 102 8.93 -19.90 -12.25
CA GLY A 102 8.12 -19.63 -13.44
C GLY A 102 7.90 -18.14 -13.74
N TYR A 103 8.26 -17.25 -12.83
CA TYR A 103 8.04 -15.81 -12.97
C TYR A 103 9.12 -15.12 -13.80
N THR A 104 8.70 -14.20 -14.67
CA THR A 104 9.59 -13.44 -15.55
C THR A 104 9.19 -11.97 -15.64
N LEU A 105 10.14 -11.09 -15.98
CA LEU A 105 9.88 -9.70 -16.34
C LEU A 105 10.50 -9.37 -17.70
N SER A 106 9.71 -8.77 -18.58
CA SER A 106 10.17 -8.14 -19.84
C SER A 106 10.10 -6.61 -19.69
N ILE A 107 11.17 -5.89 -20.01
CA ILE A 107 11.30 -4.43 -19.84
C ILE A 107 11.72 -3.78 -21.16
N ASN A 108 11.17 -2.59 -21.44
CA ASN A 108 11.31 -1.89 -22.72
C ASN A 108 11.25 -0.36 -22.52
N GLU A 109 12.41 0.31 -22.53
CA GLU A 109 12.57 1.77 -22.31
C GLU A 109 11.74 2.60 -23.31
N ALA A 110 11.44 2.02 -24.49
CA ALA A 110 10.80 2.74 -25.58
C ALA A 110 9.39 3.26 -25.21
N ASN A 111 8.73 2.63 -24.24
CA ASN A 111 7.33 2.85 -23.84
C ASN A 111 7.15 2.99 -22.30
N SER A 112 8.23 3.15 -21.53
CA SER A 112 8.27 2.99 -20.05
C SER A 112 7.67 1.64 -19.57
N GLU A 113 7.89 0.57 -20.33
CA GLU A 113 7.08 -0.65 -20.23
C GLU A 113 7.79 -1.76 -19.45
N ILE A 114 7.07 -2.34 -18.49
CA ILE A 114 7.46 -3.49 -17.67
C ILE A 114 6.29 -4.48 -17.72
N THR A 115 6.53 -5.71 -18.15
CA THR A 115 5.55 -6.80 -18.11
C THR A 115 6.03 -7.89 -17.17
N VAL A 116 5.40 -8.00 -16.00
CA VAL A 116 5.56 -9.13 -15.08
C VAL A 116 4.67 -10.29 -15.55
N ARG A 117 5.18 -11.51 -15.53
CA ARG A 117 4.44 -12.74 -15.80
C ARG A 117 4.65 -13.76 -14.69
N ASP A 118 3.62 -14.54 -14.40
CA ASP A 118 3.65 -15.67 -13.47
C ASP A 118 3.85 -17.01 -14.20
N ALA A 119 3.80 -18.09 -13.42
CA ALA A 119 3.97 -19.46 -13.90
C ALA A 119 2.77 -20.02 -14.71
N ASP A 120 1.55 -19.54 -14.46
CA ASP A 120 0.33 -19.97 -15.15
C ASP A 120 0.05 -19.17 -16.44
N GLY A 121 0.79 -18.07 -16.64
CA GLY A 121 0.82 -17.27 -17.85
C GLY A 121 0.01 -15.98 -17.78
N ASN A 122 -0.47 -15.58 -16.60
CA ASN A 122 -1.05 -14.24 -16.45
C ASN A 122 0.03 -13.16 -16.63
N ALA A 123 -0.39 -11.94 -16.89
CA ALA A 123 0.52 -10.83 -17.14
C ALA A 123 0.02 -9.52 -16.50
N THR A 124 0.89 -8.90 -15.72
CA THR A 124 0.70 -7.52 -15.23
C THR A 124 1.62 -6.60 -16.02
N ARG A 125 1.03 -5.63 -16.73
CA ARG A 125 1.74 -4.69 -17.60
C ARG A 125 1.65 -3.28 -17.04
N ILE A 126 2.80 -2.71 -16.72
CA ILE A 126 3.03 -1.35 -16.25
C ILE A 126 3.64 -0.57 -17.42
N TRP A 127 3.05 0.54 -17.84
CA TRP A 127 3.49 1.24 -19.07
C TRP A 127 3.00 2.69 -19.19
N GLY A 128 3.70 3.51 -19.98
CA GLY A 128 3.24 4.88 -20.31
C GLY A 128 3.13 5.79 -19.09
N ASP A 129 2.03 6.55 -18.99
CA ASP A 129 1.85 7.64 -18.02
C ASP A 129 0.82 7.40 -16.89
N PRO A 130 1.15 6.60 -15.86
CA PRO A 130 1.67 5.25 -15.92
C PRO A 130 0.53 4.26 -15.61
N HIS A 131 0.08 3.55 -16.63
CA HIS A 131 -1.04 2.61 -16.57
C HIS A 131 -0.60 1.27 -15.98
N VAL A 132 -1.52 0.60 -15.26
CA VAL A 132 -1.42 -0.82 -14.88
C VAL A 132 -2.58 -1.59 -15.50
N ASP A 133 -2.24 -2.63 -16.28
CA ASP A 133 -3.18 -3.60 -16.84
C ASP A 133 -2.90 -5.01 -16.27
N TYR A 134 -3.94 -5.76 -15.93
CA TYR A 134 -3.87 -7.20 -15.64
C TYR A 134 -4.55 -8.00 -16.74
N ASN A 135 -3.85 -8.95 -17.36
CA ASN A 135 -4.33 -9.77 -18.48
C ASN A 135 -4.97 -8.94 -19.62
N GLY A 136 -4.43 -7.74 -19.88
CA GLY A 136 -4.92 -6.81 -20.91
C GLY A 136 -6.19 -6.04 -20.52
N LYS A 137 -6.67 -6.17 -19.27
CA LYS A 137 -7.71 -5.34 -18.66
C LYS A 137 -7.05 -4.29 -17.76
N HIS A 138 -7.29 -3.02 -18.04
CA HIS A 138 -6.84 -1.92 -17.19
C HIS A 138 -7.42 -2.02 -15.76
N ILE A 139 -6.57 -1.81 -14.74
CA ILE A 139 -6.94 -1.85 -13.32
C ILE A 139 -6.71 -0.51 -12.60
N GLY A 140 -5.81 0.34 -13.09
CA GLY A 140 -5.67 1.74 -12.66
C GLY A 140 -4.32 2.37 -13.05
N ASP A 141 -4.26 3.69 -12.95
CA ASP A 141 -3.03 4.50 -13.06
C ASP A 141 -2.41 4.72 -11.66
N PHE A 142 -1.08 4.84 -11.56
CA PHE A 142 -0.36 5.16 -10.30
C PHE A 142 0.43 6.48 -10.39
N TRP A 143 0.96 6.98 -9.25
CA TRP A 143 1.58 8.32 -9.17
C TRP A 143 2.83 8.42 -8.27
N GLY A 144 3.31 7.29 -7.76
CA GLY A 144 4.45 7.21 -6.85
C GLY A 144 4.86 5.76 -6.60
N THR A 145 5.86 5.54 -5.75
CA THR A 145 6.42 4.21 -5.52
C THR A 145 5.35 3.18 -5.16
N THR A 146 5.36 2.07 -5.90
CA THR A 146 4.35 1.01 -5.81
C THR A 146 5.06 -0.35 -5.86
N THR A 147 4.76 -1.23 -4.90
CA THR A 147 5.41 -2.55 -4.79
C THR A 147 4.42 -3.67 -5.08
N PHE A 148 4.74 -4.46 -6.11
CA PHE A 148 4.02 -5.66 -6.50
C PHE A 148 4.68 -6.85 -5.78
N GLN A 149 4.00 -7.45 -4.81
CA GLN A 149 4.49 -8.61 -4.07
C GLN A 149 3.86 -9.91 -4.58
N LEU A 150 4.68 -10.82 -5.07
CA LEU A 150 4.29 -12.12 -5.64
C LEU A 150 4.05 -13.17 -4.55
N GLU A 151 3.29 -14.24 -4.85
CA GLU A 151 3.00 -15.32 -3.88
C GLU A 151 4.28 -16.00 -3.36
N ASN A 152 5.33 -16.07 -4.17
CA ASN A 152 6.66 -16.59 -3.81
C ASN A 152 7.47 -15.64 -2.88
N GLY A 153 6.93 -14.48 -2.51
CA GLY A 153 7.56 -13.51 -1.62
C GLY A 153 8.57 -12.58 -2.29
N THR A 154 8.78 -12.65 -3.62
CA THR A 154 9.47 -11.57 -4.35
C THR A 154 8.67 -10.27 -4.21
N LYS A 155 9.38 -9.17 -3.96
CA LYS A 155 8.86 -7.80 -4.14
C LYS A 155 9.43 -7.23 -5.45
N ILE A 156 8.58 -6.55 -6.21
CA ILE A 156 8.93 -5.76 -7.40
C ILE A 156 8.48 -4.32 -7.11
N THR A 157 9.41 -3.50 -6.63
CA THR A 157 9.18 -2.10 -6.26
C THR A 157 9.46 -1.20 -7.46
N ILE A 158 8.43 -0.52 -7.95
CA ILE A 158 8.50 0.42 -9.07
C ILE A 158 8.71 1.83 -8.49
N ASN A 159 9.90 2.39 -8.69
CA ASN A 159 10.19 3.79 -8.38
C ASN A 159 9.93 4.65 -9.62
N THR A 160 9.28 5.80 -9.42
CA THR A 160 8.85 6.69 -10.51
C THR A 160 9.61 7.99 -10.53
N GLU A 161 9.94 8.50 -11.71
CA GLU A 161 10.26 9.92 -11.90
C GLU A 161 9.00 10.74 -12.24
N LYS A 162 9.08 12.06 -12.12
CA LYS A 162 8.01 12.98 -12.53
C LYS A 162 8.38 13.74 -13.79
N SER A 163 7.51 13.65 -14.80
CA SER A 163 7.63 14.43 -16.03
C SER A 163 7.56 15.93 -15.79
N THR A 164 8.43 16.66 -16.48
CA THR A 164 8.48 18.13 -16.44
C THR A 164 7.49 18.80 -17.39
N TRP A 165 6.65 18.03 -18.11
CA TRP A 165 5.80 18.53 -19.21
C TRP A 165 4.28 18.31 -19.04
N ASN A 166 3.84 17.23 -18.39
CA ASN A 166 2.43 16.83 -18.30
C ASN A 166 1.93 16.54 -16.87
N ASP A 167 2.72 16.86 -15.83
CA ASP A 167 2.45 16.55 -14.41
C ASP A 167 2.33 15.05 -14.04
N MET A 168 2.42 14.14 -15.02
CA MET A 168 2.40 12.68 -14.84
C MET A 168 3.74 12.13 -14.35
N THR A 169 3.73 10.88 -13.93
CA THR A 169 4.90 10.11 -13.49
C THR A 169 5.14 8.92 -14.40
N TYR A 170 6.40 8.51 -14.52
CA TYR A 170 6.84 7.41 -15.39
C TYR A 170 7.67 6.43 -14.56
N ALA A 171 7.59 5.13 -14.87
CA ALA A 171 8.41 4.12 -14.20
C ALA A 171 9.88 4.28 -14.60
N GLU A 172 10.75 4.57 -13.64
CA GLU A 172 12.17 4.88 -13.89
C GLU A 172 13.10 3.78 -13.40
N GLN A 173 12.85 3.24 -12.21
CA GLN A 173 13.66 2.17 -11.63
C GLN A 173 12.79 1.03 -11.14
N VAL A 174 13.22 -0.21 -11.41
CA VAL A 174 12.61 -1.44 -10.90
C VAL A 174 13.59 -2.10 -9.94
N VAL A 175 13.17 -2.25 -8.68
CA VAL A 175 13.93 -2.96 -7.65
C VAL A 175 13.23 -4.28 -7.37
N ILE A 176 13.95 -5.39 -7.56
CA ILE A 176 13.45 -6.75 -7.34
C ILE A 176 14.24 -7.39 -6.20
N THR A 177 13.54 -7.86 -5.17
CA THR A 177 14.14 -8.48 -3.98
C THR A 177 13.45 -9.80 -3.64
N ARG A 178 14.23 -10.82 -3.26
CA ARG A 178 13.71 -12.01 -2.55
C ARG A 178 14.77 -12.59 -1.63
N GLY A 179 14.60 -12.41 -0.32
CA GLY A 179 15.56 -12.86 0.67
C GLY A 179 16.93 -12.21 0.45
N ASP A 180 17.94 -13.01 0.10
CA ASP A 180 19.29 -12.53 -0.17
C ASP A 180 19.49 -12.11 -1.65
N GLN A 181 18.52 -12.36 -2.54
CA GLN A 181 18.63 -12.00 -3.96
C GLN A 181 18.14 -10.58 -4.23
N ALA A 182 18.90 -9.83 -5.04
CA ALA A 182 18.61 -8.48 -5.48
C ALA A 182 18.82 -8.33 -7.00
N LEU A 183 17.98 -7.52 -7.63
CA LEU A 183 18.19 -7.02 -8.98
C LEU A 183 17.64 -5.58 -9.07
N VAL A 184 18.41 -4.67 -9.66
CA VAL A 184 17.97 -3.30 -9.99
C VAL A 184 17.99 -3.13 -11.50
N VAL A 185 16.96 -2.48 -12.03
CA VAL A 185 16.91 -1.94 -13.39
C VAL A 185 16.75 -0.43 -13.27
N ASP A 186 17.68 0.32 -13.83
CA ASP A 186 17.67 1.80 -13.88
C ASP A 186 17.46 2.25 -15.34
N GLY A 187 16.93 3.46 -15.57
CA GLY A 187 16.71 3.99 -16.93
C GLY A 187 15.55 3.31 -17.67
N VAL A 188 14.45 3.02 -16.98
CA VAL A 188 13.25 2.41 -17.58
C VAL A 188 12.33 3.45 -18.23
N SER A 189 12.42 4.71 -17.80
CA SER A 189 11.56 5.81 -18.26
C SER A 189 11.68 6.05 -19.76
N GLU A 190 10.62 6.55 -20.41
CA GLU A 190 10.69 6.99 -21.79
C GLU A 190 11.17 8.44 -21.97
N LEU A 191 11.39 9.17 -20.86
CA LEU A 191 11.82 10.57 -20.88
C LEU A 191 13.33 10.71 -21.14
N THR A 192 14.12 9.75 -20.67
CA THR A 192 15.54 9.56 -20.99
C THR A 192 15.69 8.18 -21.65
N LYS A 193 16.56 8.03 -22.66
CA LYS A 193 16.66 6.77 -23.44
C LYS A 193 18.10 6.45 -23.80
N GLY A 194 18.41 5.15 -23.84
CA GLY A 194 19.76 4.63 -24.09
C GLY A 194 20.63 4.49 -22.83
N ASP A 195 20.06 4.71 -21.65
CA ASP A 195 20.67 4.55 -20.32
C ASP A 195 20.07 3.39 -19.50
N LEU A 196 19.09 2.64 -20.03
CA LEU A 196 18.60 1.40 -19.44
C LEU A 196 19.75 0.46 -19.07
N SER A 197 19.81 0.03 -17.81
CA SER A 197 20.84 -0.89 -17.32
C SER A 197 20.30 -1.86 -16.27
N VAL A 198 20.96 -3.01 -16.12
CA VAL A 198 20.56 -4.06 -15.16
C VAL A 198 21.73 -4.47 -14.27
N SER A 199 21.52 -4.45 -12.96
CA SER A 199 22.50 -4.84 -11.93
C SER A 199 21.93 -5.97 -11.06
N VAL A 200 22.65 -7.09 -10.93
CA VAL A 200 22.25 -8.25 -10.10
C VAL A 200 23.17 -8.37 -8.89
N SER A 201 22.60 -8.60 -7.69
CA SER A 201 23.34 -8.68 -6.42
C SER A 201 22.83 -9.80 -5.49
N THR A 202 23.65 -10.13 -4.49
CA THR A 202 23.32 -11.02 -3.36
C THR A 202 23.11 -10.27 -2.04
N ASP A 203 22.85 -8.96 -2.11
CA ASP A 203 22.57 -8.10 -0.95
C ASP A 203 21.06 -7.82 -0.77
N GLY A 204 20.20 -8.76 -1.18
CA GLY A 204 18.74 -8.64 -1.26
C GLY A 204 18.10 -7.90 -0.09
N ARG A 205 18.36 -8.32 1.16
CA ARG A 205 17.79 -7.71 2.37
C ARG A 205 18.27 -6.29 2.65
N ALA A 206 19.49 -5.96 2.25
CA ALA A 206 20.06 -4.63 2.46
C ALA A 206 19.51 -3.64 1.43
N LEU A 207 19.25 -4.12 0.21
CA LEU A 207 18.54 -3.35 -0.81
C LEU A 207 17.05 -3.18 -0.43
N ASP A 208 16.38 -4.26 -0.02
CA ASP A 208 14.97 -4.24 0.41
C ASP A 208 14.72 -3.25 1.56
N ALA A 209 15.64 -3.18 2.52
CA ALA A 209 15.56 -2.23 3.64
C ALA A 209 16.05 -0.80 3.31
N ALA A 210 16.50 -0.54 2.08
CA ALA A 210 16.98 0.77 1.62
C ALA A 210 16.01 1.48 0.67
N HIS A 211 15.01 0.78 0.13
CA HIS A 211 13.92 1.37 -0.64
C HIS A 211 12.63 1.43 0.21
N ASP A 212 11.80 2.45 -0.02
CA ASP A 212 10.42 2.48 0.49
C ASP A 212 9.56 1.57 -0.39
N ASP A 213 8.70 0.77 0.21
CA ASP A 213 7.75 -0.07 -0.51
C ASP A 213 6.61 0.75 -1.11
N GLY A 214 6.37 1.96 -0.59
CA GLY A 214 5.31 2.85 -1.04
C GLY A 214 3.94 2.19 -0.86
N PHE A 215 3.12 2.16 -1.91
CA PHE A 215 1.88 1.38 -1.90
C PHE A 215 2.13 -0.08 -2.28
N VAL A 216 1.92 -1.02 -1.35
CA VAL A 216 2.05 -2.46 -1.63
C VAL A 216 0.75 -3.04 -2.16
N ILE A 217 0.84 -3.88 -3.19
CA ILE A 217 -0.22 -4.80 -3.62
C ILE A 217 0.29 -6.24 -3.64
N HIS A 218 -0.55 -7.18 -3.24
CA HIS A 218 -0.22 -8.60 -3.12
C HIS A 218 -0.92 -9.40 -4.21
N GLU A 219 -0.18 -10.26 -4.90
CA GLU A 219 -0.68 -11.20 -5.90
C GLU A 219 -1.78 -12.09 -5.30
N ASN A 220 -2.85 -12.31 -6.07
CA ASN A 220 -4.00 -13.12 -5.68
C ASN A 220 -4.87 -13.45 -6.90
N ASP A 221 -4.72 -14.64 -7.48
CA ASP A 221 -5.53 -15.11 -8.62
C ASP A 221 -7.04 -15.21 -8.35
N ALA A 222 -7.46 -15.25 -7.08
CA ALA A 222 -8.88 -15.19 -6.72
C ALA A 222 -9.47 -13.77 -6.82
N SER A 223 -8.65 -12.74 -7.07
CA SER A 223 -9.08 -11.36 -7.33
C SER A 223 -9.59 -11.19 -8.75
N SER A 224 -10.60 -10.33 -8.97
CA SER A 224 -11.01 -9.92 -10.33
C SER A 224 -9.99 -9.01 -11.04
N THR A 225 -8.87 -8.71 -10.37
CA THR A 225 -7.78 -7.84 -10.82
C THR A 225 -6.39 -8.48 -10.73
N GLY A 226 -6.28 -9.74 -10.27
CA GLY A 226 -5.00 -10.42 -10.00
C GLY A 226 -4.26 -9.95 -8.74
N TRP A 227 -4.70 -8.85 -8.13
CA TRP A 227 -3.99 -8.16 -7.05
C TRP A 227 -4.94 -7.71 -5.95
N THR A 228 -4.50 -7.77 -4.69
CA THR A 228 -5.19 -7.17 -3.55
C THR A 228 -4.37 -6.06 -2.92
N SER A 229 -5.06 -4.97 -2.58
CA SER A 229 -4.49 -3.80 -1.93
C SER A 229 -4.06 -4.14 -0.50
N SER A 230 -2.79 -3.87 -0.13
CA SER A 230 -2.32 -4.01 1.26
C SER A 230 -3.13 -3.14 2.24
N ILE A 231 -3.68 -2.03 1.73
CA ILE A 231 -4.45 -1.06 2.48
C ILE A 231 -5.87 -1.58 2.73
N THR A 232 -6.62 -1.96 1.68
CA THR A 232 -8.05 -2.28 1.81
C THR A 232 -8.35 -3.79 1.94
N GLY A 233 -7.39 -4.66 1.63
CA GLY A 233 -7.53 -6.12 1.68
C GLY A 233 -8.47 -6.71 0.62
N GLY A 234 -8.99 -5.90 -0.30
CA GLY A 234 -9.80 -6.31 -1.44
C GLY A 234 -9.06 -6.14 -2.77
N ASP A 235 -9.74 -6.47 -3.87
CA ASP A 235 -9.29 -6.21 -5.24
C ASP A 235 -8.76 -4.79 -5.39
N VAL A 236 -7.54 -4.62 -5.93
CA VAL A 236 -6.99 -3.29 -6.16
C VAL A 236 -7.83 -2.54 -7.20
N GLY A 237 -8.04 -1.25 -7.00
CA GLY A 237 -8.59 -0.39 -8.03
C GLY A 237 -7.98 0.99 -8.02
N GLN A 238 -8.49 1.81 -8.94
CA GLN A 238 -8.04 3.19 -9.10
C GLN A 238 -8.12 4.01 -7.80
N ALA A 239 -9.03 3.67 -6.87
CA ALA A 239 -9.17 4.33 -5.58
C ALA A 239 -7.95 4.12 -4.66
N ASP A 240 -7.37 2.91 -4.65
CA ASP A 240 -6.16 2.60 -3.89
C ASP A 240 -4.94 3.28 -4.51
N PHE A 241 -4.75 3.17 -5.83
CA PHE A 241 -3.64 3.84 -6.51
C PHE A 241 -3.70 5.38 -6.37
N ASN A 242 -4.88 6.00 -6.24
CA ASN A 242 -5.00 7.44 -5.93
C ASN A 242 -4.32 7.84 -4.61
N LEU A 243 -4.03 6.89 -3.70
CA LEU A 243 -3.28 7.13 -2.46
C LEU A 243 -1.76 7.26 -2.70
N THR A 244 -1.27 6.95 -3.90
CA THR A 244 0.12 7.22 -4.35
C THR A 244 0.32 8.63 -4.90
N LYS A 245 -0.74 9.46 -4.98
CA LYS A 245 -0.63 10.83 -5.50
C LYS A 245 0.16 11.73 -4.55
N PRO A 246 1.07 12.58 -5.07
CA PRO A 246 1.79 13.56 -4.27
C PRO A 246 0.89 14.37 -3.32
N GLY A 247 1.09 14.19 -2.01
CA GLY A 247 0.31 14.79 -0.94
C GLY A 247 -0.78 13.90 -0.31
N MET A 248 -0.94 12.65 -0.78
CA MET A 248 -1.84 11.65 -0.19
C MET A 248 -1.15 10.70 0.79
N GLU A 249 0.17 10.78 0.95
CA GLU A 249 0.98 9.90 1.79
C GLU A 249 0.51 9.93 3.27
N PRO A 250 0.18 11.08 3.89
CA PRO A 250 -0.36 11.10 5.25
C PRO A 250 -1.76 10.47 5.38
N VAL A 251 -2.49 10.32 4.27
CA VAL A 251 -3.77 9.59 4.23
C VAL A 251 -3.53 8.10 4.07
N ARG A 252 -2.56 7.71 3.23
CA ARG A 252 -2.08 6.34 3.07
C ARG A 252 -1.59 5.76 4.40
N GLU A 253 -0.62 6.41 5.02
CA GLU A 253 -0.06 6.04 6.33
C GLU A 253 -1.15 5.88 7.40
N ALA A 254 -2.14 6.80 7.43
CA ALA A 254 -3.22 6.76 8.40
C ALA A 254 -4.19 5.58 8.18
N LEU A 255 -4.43 5.16 6.92
CA LEU A 255 -5.24 3.98 6.60
C LEU A 255 -4.48 2.67 6.92
N GLU A 256 -3.19 2.60 6.59
CA GLU A 256 -2.31 1.46 6.91
C GLU A 256 -2.19 1.26 8.43
N ALA A 257 -1.97 2.34 9.19
CA ALA A 257 -1.95 2.33 10.65
C ALA A 257 -3.32 1.96 11.25
N PHE A 258 -4.43 2.40 10.66
CA PHE A 258 -5.77 2.05 11.11
C PHE A 258 -6.05 0.55 10.91
N ASN A 259 -5.81 0.01 9.72
CA ASN A 259 -6.14 -1.38 9.39
C ASN A 259 -5.23 -2.39 10.10
N SER A 260 -3.95 -2.08 10.28
CA SER A 260 -3.06 -2.87 11.16
C SER A 260 -3.53 -2.83 12.62
N SER A 261 -4.02 -1.69 13.13
CA SER A 261 -4.57 -1.60 14.48
C SER A 261 -5.85 -2.43 14.67
N LEU A 262 -6.73 -2.50 13.66
CA LEU A 262 -7.92 -3.37 13.69
C LEU A 262 -7.53 -4.85 13.77
N GLY A 263 -6.53 -5.28 13.00
CA GLY A 263 -5.99 -6.65 13.07
C GLY A 263 -5.48 -7.00 14.47
N LEU A 264 -4.73 -6.09 15.11
CA LEU A 264 -4.24 -6.25 16.48
C LEU A 264 -5.36 -6.24 17.54
N MET A 265 -6.41 -5.43 17.37
CA MET A 265 -7.56 -5.45 18.28
C MET A 265 -8.37 -6.75 18.16
N LEU A 266 -8.63 -7.24 16.95
CA LEU A 266 -9.40 -8.47 16.73
C LEU A 266 -8.65 -9.72 17.22
N THR A 267 -7.35 -9.81 16.95
CA THR A 267 -6.50 -10.90 17.47
C THR A 267 -6.33 -10.82 18.99
N GLY A 268 -6.15 -9.61 19.55
CA GLY A 268 -6.12 -9.38 20.99
C GLY A 268 -7.42 -9.77 21.70
N TRP A 269 -8.58 -9.54 21.07
CA TRP A 269 -9.88 -9.94 21.61
C TRP A 269 -10.05 -11.47 21.62
N LEU A 270 -9.68 -12.14 20.53
CA LEU A 270 -9.70 -13.61 20.42
C LEU A 270 -8.79 -14.28 21.47
N LEU A 271 -7.56 -13.78 21.64
CA LEU A 271 -6.63 -14.30 22.65
C LEU A 271 -7.07 -13.96 24.08
N GLY A 272 -7.63 -12.77 24.31
CA GLY A 272 -8.14 -12.35 25.62
C GLY A 272 -9.30 -13.23 26.12
N VAL A 273 -10.25 -13.57 25.23
CA VAL A 273 -11.34 -14.51 25.56
C VAL A 273 -10.81 -15.94 25.78
N GLY A 274 -9.77 -16.35 25.03
CA GLY A 274 -9.11 -17.65 25.20
C GLY A 274 -8.45 -17.83 26.58
N VAL A 275 -7.80 -16.78 27.11
CA VAL A 275 -7.17 -16.84 28.45
C VAL A 275 -8.22 -16.85 29.56
N ALA A 276 -9.33 -16.13 29.42
CA ALA A 276 -10.45 -16.18 30.37
C ALA A 276 -11.07 -17.59 30.44
N ALA A 277 -11.33 -18.21 29.28
CA ALA A 277 -11.93 -19.55 29.19
C ALA A 277 -11.02 -20.69 29.67
N LEU A 278 -9.71 -20.45 29.85
CA LEU A 278 -8.74 -21.43 30.38
C LEU A 278 -8.42 -21.23 31.86
N ALA A 279 -8.96 -20.19 32.51
CA ALA A 279 -8.81 -19.97 33.96
C ALA A 279 -9.90 -20.67 34.78
N GLU A 280 -11.09 -20.92 34.23
CA GLU A 280 -12.23 -21.55 34.91
C GLU A 280 -12.16 -23.09 34.87
N GLY A 281 -11.02 -23.66 35.31
CA GLY A 281 -10.66 -25.08 35.13
C GLY A 281 -10.47 -25.93 36.39
N SER A 282 -10.56 -25.36 37.60
CA SER A 282 -10.49 -26.06 38.90
C SER A 282 -10.77 -25.07 40.06
N THR A 283 -11.37 -25.43 41.20
CA THR A 283 -11.97 -26.70 41.65
C THR A 283 -13.06 -26.45 42.70
N GLU A 284 -14.12 -27.27 42.65
CA GLU A 284 -15.06 -27.61 43.74
C GLU A 284 -15.89 -26.51 44.45
N ALA A 285 -17.10 -26.91 44.84
CA ALA A 285 -18.05 -26.06 45.57
C ALA A 285 -18.17 -26.49 47.04
N THR A 286 -18.53 -25.55 47.92
CA THR A 286 -19.11 -25.88 49.23
C THR A 286 -20.19 -24.86 49.59
N THR A 287 -21.44 -25.30 49.59
CA THR A 287 -22.60 -24.50 49.98
C THR A 287 -23.02 -24.81 51.41
N THR A 288 -23.02 -23.80 52.29
CA THR A 288 -23.71 -23.88 53.59
C THR A 288 -24.39 -22.56 53.94
N ASN A 289 -25.73 -22.57 53.95
CA ASN A 289 -26.54 -21.48 54.48
C ASN A 289 -26.76 -21.70 55.99
N ALA A 290 -26.32 -20.74 56.83
CA ALA A 290 -26.59 -20.79 58.27
C ALA A 290 -26.74 -19.39 58.91
N LYS A 291 -27.95 -18.83 58.74
CA LYS A 291 -28.79 -18.16 59.75
C LYS A 291 -28.12 -17.29 60.85
N ALA A 292 -28.56 -16.03 60.92
CA ALA A 292 -28.13 -15.05 61.94
C ALA A 292 -28.38 -15.48 63.40
N ALA A 293 -27.52 -14.97 64.29
CA ALA A 293 -27.73 -14.94 65.73
C ALA A 293 -27.17 -13.62 66.31
N GLU A 294 -28.05 -12.69 66.67
CA GLU A 294 -27.66 -11.49 67.42
C GLU A 294 -27.35 -11.84 68.88
N ARG A 295 -26.33 -11.22 69.49
CA ARG A 295 -26.33 -10.92 70.93
C ARG A 295 -25.28 -9.88 71.34
N PHE A 296 -25.78 -8.65 71.54
CA PHE A 296 -25.45 -7.57 72.48
C PHE A 296 -24.04 -7.41 73.13
N PRO A 297 -23.61 -6.16 73.42
CA PRO A 297 -22.22 -5.81 73.68
C PRO A 297 -21.85 -5.74 75.16
N LEU A 298 -20.56 -5.51 75.43
CA LEU A 298 -20.10 -4.78 76.62
C LEU A 298 -19.20 -3.62 76.21
N LEU A 299 -19.46 -2.45 76.78
CA LEU A 299 -18.63 -1.25 76.67
C LEU A 299 -17.71 -1.12 77.89
N ASN A 300 -16.46 -0.75 77.63
CA ASN A 300 -15.68 0.21 78.41
C ASN A 300 -15.01 1.11 77.34
N PHE A 301 -15.00 2.43 77.42
CA PHE A 301 -15.33 3.32 78.55
C PHE A 301 -16.48 4.27 78.20
#